data_AF-A0A7S0BGE3-F1
#
_entry.id   AF-A0A7S0BGE3-F1
#
_cell.length_a   1.000
_cell.length_b   1.000
_cell.length_c   1.000
_cell.angle_alpha   90.00
_cell.angle_beta   90.00
_cell.angle_gamma   90.00
#
_symmetry.space_group_name_H-M   'P 1'
#
loop_
_entity.id
_entity.type
_entity.pdbx_description
1 polymer ?
#
loop_
_entity_poly.entity_id
_entity_poly.type
_entity_poly.pdbx_seq_one_letter_code
_entity_poly.pdbx_strand_id
1 'polypeptide(L)'
;MLGFVGNEFVLLRRRLEENRCARRRATVRAGLDYGRRLAAAGLVASVLLGGSPVAFAVDPVLDYARALTTGEKARLITELQDFEEKTGYRIRVLVQKPTGVLTEPKTIWPVDENTVVVLADQKTGNLLDFRIGRNVSKKLTQTFWLELQSRYGNMFYVKDNGADRAILGAIADIKTCMLRPDGCVQVPGYSRDQFALSAIVTAVAGA
;
A
#
# COMPACT_ATOMS: atom_id res chain seq x y z
N MET A 1 42.55 -64.04 -13.34
CA MET A 1 41.88 -63.07 -14.24
C MET A 1 40.79 -62.38 -13.46
N LEU A 2 40.83 -61.04 -13.33
CA LEU A 2 39.73 -60.09 -13.03
C LEU A 2 40.30 -58.88 -12.28
N GLY A 3 40.82 -57.90 -13.03
CA GLY A 3 41.43 -56.69 -12.43
C GLY A 3 41.42 -55.46 -13.33
N PHE A 4 40.50 -55.37 -14.31
CA PHE A 4 40.61 -54.36 -15.37
C PHE A 4 39.33 -53.59 -15.74
N VAL A 5 38.27 -53.60 -14.92
CA VAL A 5 36.99 -52.92 -15.29
C VAL A 5 36.67 -51.68 -14.40
N GLY A 6 37.42 -51.44 -13.32
CA GLY A 6 37.07 -50.38 -12.36
C GLY A 6 37.51 -48.95 -12.73
N ASN A 7 38.58 -48.79 -13.51
CA ASN A 7 39.25 -47.48 -13.64
C ASN A 7 38.66 -46.59 -14.75
N GLU A 8 38.22 -47.19 -15.86
CA GLU A 8 37.62 -46.42 -16.98
C GLU A 8 36.27 -45.80 -16.60
N PHE A 9 35.45 -46.50 -15.80
CA PHE A 9 34.13 -45.99 -15.41
C PHE A 9 34.23 -44.76 -14.49
N VAL A 10 35.24 -44.72 -13.62
CA VAL A 10 35.50 -43.59 -12.72
C VAL A 10 35.98 -42.36 -13.51
N LEU A 11 36.84 -42.57 -14.50
CA LEU A 11 37.34 -41.49 -15.36
C LEU A 11 36.24 -40.92 -16.26
N LEU A 12 35.36 -41.77 -16.80
CA LEU A 12 34.24 -41.33 -17.64
C LEU A 12 33.24 -40.49 -16.83
N ARG A 13 32.96 -40.88 -15.58
CA ARG A 13 32.06 -40.13 -14.69
C ARG A 13 32.62 -38.74 -14.34
N ARG A 14 33.92 -38.65 -14.04
CA ARG A 14 34.58 -37.35 -13.80
C ARG A 14 34.51 -36.43 -15.01
N ARG A 15 34.77 -36.95 -16.22
CA ARG A 15 34.66 -36.17 -17.47
C ARG A 15 33.24 -35.65 -17.72
N LEU A 16 32.22 -36.45 -17.42
CA LEU A 16 30.81 -36.05 -17.59
C LEU A 16 30.38 -34.99 -16.57
N GLU A 17 30.95 -35.00 -15.36
CA GLU A 17 30.69 -33.98 -14.33
C GLU A 17 31.40 -32.66 -14.64
N GLU A 18 32.65 -32.70 -15.10
CA GLU A 18 33.40 -31.52 -15.55
C GLU A 18 32.69 -30.80 -16.69
N ASN A 19 32.22 -31.55 -17.70
CA ASN A 19 31.48 -30.99 -18.83
C ASN A 19 30.13 -30.38 -18.41
N ARG A 20 29.44 -30.97 -17.42
CA ARG A 20 28.21 -30.40 -16.85
C ARG A 20 28.47 -29.09 -16.09
N CYS A 21 29.55 -29.02 -15.33
CA CYS A 21 29.93 -27.83 -14.58
C CYS A 21 30.34 -26.68 -15.52
N ALA A 22 31.11 -26.98 -16.57
CA ALA A 22 31.51 -26.02 -17.60
C ALA A 22 30.28 -25.43 -18.34
N ARG A 23 29.33 -26.28 -18.75
CA ARG A 23 28.08 -25.83 -19.40
C ARG A 23 27.23 -24.96 -18.51
N ARG A 24 27.11 -25.27 -17.20
CA ARG A 24 26.36 -24.44 -16.24
C ARG A 24 27.00 -23.07 -16.01
N ARG A 25 28.34 -22.97 -15.97
CA ARG A 25 29.03 -21.68 -15.83
C ARG A 25 28.86 -20.78 -17.05
N ALA A 26 28.84 -21.35 -18.26
CA ALA A 26 28.64 -20.59 -19.49
C ALA A 26 27.22 -19.98 -19.58
N THR A 27 26.18 -20.73 -19.20
CA THR A 27 24.79 -20.23 -19.18
C THR A 27 24.58 -19.12 -18.15
N VAL A 28 25.20 -19.21 -16.97
CA VAL A 28 25.10 -18.17 -15.93
C VAL A 28 25.74 -16.85 -16.39
N ARG A 29 26.90 -16.89 -17.06
CA ARG A 29 27.57 -15.67 -17.57
C ARG A 29 26.76 -14.98 -18.67
N ALA A 30 26.22 -15.75 -19.61
CA ALA A 30 25.39 -15.19 -20.69
C ALA A 30 24.11 -14.50 -20.16
N GLY A 31 23.49 -15.03 -19.11
CA GLY A 31 22.35 -14.39 -18.45
C GLY A 31 22.72 -13.08 -17.73
N LEU A 32 23.92 -13.03 -17.13
CA LEU A 32 24.41 -11.84 -16.41
C LEU A 32 24.68 -10.66 -17.36
N ASP A 33 25.26 -10.92 -18.53
CA ASP A 33 25.59 -9.88 -19.51
C ASP A 33 24.34 -9.28 -20.17
N TYR A 34 23.30 -10.09 -20.39
CA TYR A 34 22.01 -9.61 -20.89
C TYR A 34 21.30 -8.71 -19.87
N GLY A 35 21.30 -9.08 -18.59
CA GLY A 35 20.74 -8.26 -17.51
C GLY A 35 21.45 -6.91 -17.35
N ARG A 36 22.78 -6.88 -17.49
CA ARG A 36 23.57 -5.63 -17.41
C ARG A 36 23.27 -4.65 -18.54
N ARG A 37 23.06 -5.16 -19.77
CA ARG A 37 22.74 -4.30 -20.93
C ARG A 37 21.33 -3.72 -20.86
N LEU A 38 20.36 -4.46 -20.33
CA LEU A 38 19.00 -3.94 -20.12
C LEU A 38 18.94 -2.90 -18.99
N ALA A 39 19.70 -3.08 -17.90
CA ALA A 39 19.79 -2.10 -16.83
C ALA A 39 20.38 -0.76 -17.30
N ALA A 40 21.40 -0.80 -18.18
CA ALA A 40 22.02 0.40 -18.71
C ALA A 40 21.09 1.18 -19.67
N ALA A 41 20.27 0.49 -20.47
CA ALA A 41 19.35 1.14 -21.40
C ALA A 41 18.14 1.80 -20.71
N GLY A 42 17.62 1.19 -19.64
CA GLY A 42 16.48 1.75 -18.89
C GLY A 42 16.80 2.98 -18.03
N LEU A 43 18.05 3.09 -17.54
CA LEU A 43 18.44 4.16 -16.62
C LEU A 43 18.63 5.53 -17.31
N VAL A 44 19.02 5.53 -18.59
CA VAL A 44 19.37 6.78 -19.31
C VAL A 44 18.12 7.52 -19.77
N ALA A 45 17.02 6.82 -20.09
CA ALA A 45 15.79 7.45 -20.57
C ALA A 45 15.08 8.28 -19.48
N SER A 46 15.10 7.84 -18.22
CA SER A 46 14.40 8.53 -17.13
C SER A 46 15.11 9.80 -16.64
N VAL A 47 16.44 9.87 -16.74
CA VAL A 47 17.22 11.05 -16.29
C VAL A 47 17.02 12.26 -17.21
N LEU A 48 16.79 12.03 -18.51
CA LEU A 48 16.71 13.11 -19.50
C LEU A 48 15.37 13.86 -19.53
N LEU A 49 14.33 13.32 -18.90
CA LEU A 49 12.98 13.92 -18.91
C LEU A 49 12.59 14.60 -17.58
N GLY A 50 13.50 14.70 -16.61
CA GLY A 50 13.19 15.31 -15.31
C GLY A 50 12.06 14.61 -14.54
N GLY A 51 11.65 13.42 -14.98
CA GLY A 51 10.70 12.58 -14.27
C GLY A 51 11.40 11.96 -13.07
N SER A 52 10.91 12.29 -11.87
CA SER A 52 11.23 11.53 -10.66
C SER A 52 11.19 10.03 -10.97
N PRO A 53 12.18 9.23 -10.52
CA PRO A 53 12.11 7.80 -10.72
C PRO A 53 10.85 7.30 -10.02
N VAL A 54 9.84 6.90 -10.80
CA VAL A 54 8.73 6.08 -10.33
C VAL A 54 9.37 4.73 -10.01
N ALA A 55 9.96 4.64 -8.83
CA ALA A 55 10.65 3.47 -8.33
C ALA A 55 9.65 2.32 -8.30
N PHE A 56 9.77 1.37 -9.23
CA PHE A 56 9.03 0.10 -9.32
C PHE A 56 7.71 0.12 -8.55
N ALA A 57 6.76 0.95 -9.02
CA ALA A 57 5.64 1.39 -8.20
C ALA A 57 4.64 0.26 -8.00
N VAL A 58 4.67 -0.35 -6.82
CA VAL A 58 3.55 -1.15 -6.33
C VAL A 58 2.32 -0.24 -6.28
N ASP A 59 1.21 -0.69 -6.86
CA ASP A 59 -0.06 0.04 -6.88
C ASP A 59 -0.37 0.66 -5.51
N PRO A 60 -0.86 1.90 -5.43
CA PRO A 60 -1.21 2.52 -4.15
C PRO A 60 -2.40 1.84 -3.47
N VAL A 61 -3.16 1.00 -4.19
CA VAL A 61 -4.32 0.28 -3.68
C VAL A 61 -4.18 -1.22 -3.95
N LEU A 62 -4.05 -1.99 -2.89
CA LEU A 62 -4.08 -3.45 -2.92
C LEU A 62 -5.36 -3.93 -2.25
N ASP A 63 -6.27 -4.47 -3.05
CA ASP A 63 -7.54 -5.02 -2.58
C ASP A 63 -7.56 -6.54 -2.74
N TYR A 64 -7.16 -7.26 -1.68
CA TYR A 64 -7.21 -8.71 -1.65
C TYR A 64 -8.61 -9.23 -1.32
N ALA A 65 -9.45 -8.42 -0.67
CA ALA A 65 -10.81 -8.80 -0.27
C ALA A 65 -11.84 -8.62 -1.40
N ARG A 66 -11.48 -7.90 -2.46
CA ARG A 66 -12.42 -7.43 -3.51
C ARG A 66 -13.56 -6.61 -2.91
N ALA A 67 -13.23 -5.75 -1.95
CA ALA A 67 -14.20 -4.83 -1.36
C ALA A 67 -14.60 -3.71 -2.32
N LEU A 68 -13.70 -3.31 -3.22
CA LEU A 68 -13.94 -2.27 -4.22
C LEU A 68 -14.29 -2.90 -5.57
N THR A 69 -15.19 -2.26 -6.32
CA THR A 69 -15.39 -2.60 -7.73
C THR A 69 -14.15 -2.25 -8.54
N THR A 70 -14.00 -2.87 -9.72
CA THR A 70 -12.86 -2.58 -10.62
C THR A 70 -12.79 -1.10 -11.00
N GLY A 71 -13.94 -0.45 -11.21
CA GLY A 71 -14.02 0.98 -11.53
C GLY A 71 -13.62 1.86 -10.36
N GLU A 72 -14.10 1.56 -9.15
CA GLU A 72 -13.72 2.31 -7.93
C GLU A 72 -12.23 2.16 -7.63
N LYS A 73 -11.68 0.95 -7.71
CA LYS A 73 -10.25 0.72 -7.50
C LYS A 73 -9.41 1.52 -8.51
N ALA A 74 -9.74 1.44 -9.80
CA ALA A 74 -8.99 2.14 -10.84
C ALA A 74 -9.05 3.66 -10.63
N ARG A 75 -10.23 4.20 -10.36
CA ARG A 75 -10.42 5.62 -10.06
C ARG A 75 -9.63 6.05 -8.81
N LEU A 76 -9.70 5.25 -7.75
CA LEU A 76 -8.99 5.54 -6.51
C LEU A 76 -7.47 5.55 -6.73
N ILE A 77 -6.93 4.60 -7.52
CA ILE A 77 -5.51 4.59 -7.86
C ILE A 77 -5.10 5.91 -8.52
N THR A 78 -5.82 6.33 -9.56
CA THR A 78 -5.53 7.59 -10.27
C THR A 78 -5.64 8.79 -9.32
N GLU A 79 -6.69 8.86 -8.50
CA GLU A 79 -6.87 9.95 -7.55
C GLU A 79 -5.74 10.02 -6.50
N LEU A 80 -5.22 8.88 -6.06
CA LEU A 80 -4.12 8.83 -5.08
C LEU A 80 -2.77 9.18 -5.72
N GLN A 81 -2.54 8.81 -6.98
CA GLN A 81 -1.35 9.19 -7.74
C GLN A 81 -1.32 10.69 -7.99
N ASP A 82 -2.43 11.25 -8.49
CA ASP A 82 -2.57 12.70 -8.69
C ASP A 82 -2.37 13.49 -7.38
N PHE A 83 -2.91 12.97 -6.27
CA PHE A 83 -2.76 13.58 -4.97
C PHE A 83 -1.29 13.57 -4.50
N GLU A 84 -0.59 12.46 -4.71
CA GLU A 84 0.84 12.35 -4.39
C GLU A 84 1.69 13.32 -5.20
N GLU A 85 1.43 13.44 -6.50
CA GLU A 85 2.14 14.37 -7.39
C GLU A 85 1.92 15.84 -6.97
N LYS A 86 0.69 16.20 -6.60
CA LYS A 86 0.33 17.59 -6.24
C LYS A 86 0.81 18.00 -4.86
N THR A 87 0.83 17.08 -3.91
CA THR A 87 1.03 17.41 -2.49
C THR A 87 2.33 16.89 -1.90
N GLY A 88 2.95 15.89 -2.54
CA GLY A 88 4.10 15.16 -2.00
C GLY A 88 3.76 14.20 -0.85
N TYR A 89 2.47 14.03 -0.51
CA TYR A 89 2.00 13.07 0.48
C TYR A 89 1.50 11.78 -0.16
N ARG A 90 1.79 10.65 0.49
CA ARG A 90 1.45 9.31 0.00
C ARG A 90 0.29 8.74 0.78
N ILE A 91 -0.77 8.35 0.09
CA ILE A 91 -1.83 7.52 0.65
C ILE A 91 -1.70 6.14 0.02
N ARG A 92 -1.68 5.10 0.86
CA ARG A 92 -1.67 3.69 0.45
C ARG A 92 -2.84 2.97 1.10
N VAL A 93 -3.45 2.03 0.40
CA VAL A 93 -4.65 1.33 0.83
C VAL A 93 -4.41 -0.17 0.71
N LEU A 94 -4.56 -0.88 1.83
CA LEU A 94 -4.46 -2.33 1.89
C LEU A 94 -5.76 -2.91 2.44
N VAL A 95 -6.51 -3.58 1.59
CA VAL A 95 -7.73 -4.31 1.97
C VAL A 95 -7.41 -5.78 2.06
N GLN A 96 -7.62 -6.35 3.25
CA GLN A 96 -7.25 -7.72 3.58
C GLN A 96 -8.49 -8.61 3.68
N LYS A 97 -8.31 -9.89 3.36
CA LYS A 97 -9.37 -10.88 3.55
C LYS A 97 -9.61 -11.13 5.04
N PRO A 98 -10.87 -11.31 5.45
CA PRO A 98 -11.20 -11.72 6.82
C PRO A 98 -10.65 -13.10 7.17
N THR A 99 -10.26 -13.90 6.18
CA THR A 99 -9.63 -15.21 6.34
C THR A 99 -8.19 -15.18 5.83
N GLY A 100 -7.26 -15.85 6.52
CA GLY A 100 -5.85 -15.95 6.13
C GLY A 100 -4.88 -15.20 7.07
N VAL A 101 -3.62 -15.06 6.67
CA VAL A 101 -2.59 -14.36 7.44
C VAL A 101 -2.63 -12.87 7.12
N LEU A 102 -2.50 -12.02 8.15
CA LEU A 102 -2.44 -10.58 7.94
C LEU A 102 -1.10 -10.18 7.31
N THR A 103 -1.18 -9.34 6.30
CA THR A 103 0.00 -8.81 5.60
C THR A 103 0.42 -7.50 6.28
N GLU A 104 1.68 -7.46 6.69
CA GLU A 104 2.27 -6.25 7.27
C GLU A 104 2.58 -5.22 6.17
N PRO A 105 2.02 -4.00 6.20
CA PRO A 105 2.19 -3.03 5.13
C PRO A 105 3.63 -2.65 4.83
N LYS A 106 4.49 -2.65 5.85
CA LYS A 106 5.92 -2.31 5.72
C LYS A 106 6.68 -3.27 4.80
N THR A 107 6.13 -4.46 4.55
CA THR A 107 6.70 -5.42 3.61
C THR A 107 6.36 -5.11 2.15
N ILE A 108 5.31 -4.31 1.92
CA ILE A 108 4.80 -3.94 0.60
C ILE A 108 5.31 -2.56 0.21
N TRP A 109 5.15 -1.56 1.08
CA TRP A 109 5.55 -0.19 0.83
C TRP A 109 6.48 0.34 1.94
N PRO A 110 7.45 1.19 1.58
CA PRO A 110 8.17 1.98 2.57
C PRO A 110 7.20 3.00 3.20
N VAL A 111 7.02 2.94 4.52
CA VAL A 111 6.24 3.95 5.26
C VAL A 111 7.18 5.04 5.74
N ASP A 112 7.26 6.12 4.98
CA ASP A 112 8.04 7.30 5.34
C ASP A 112 7.22 8.34 6.13
N GLU A 113 7.79 9.53 6.37
CA GLU A 113 7.15 10.59 7.14
C GLU A 113 5.92 11.20 6.49
N ASN A 114 5.80 11.12 5.16
CA ASN A 114 4.71 11.72 4.39
C ASN A 114 3.70 10.66 3.94
N THR A 115 3.84 9.42 4.42
CA THR A 115 2.99 8.30 4.04
C THR A 115 1.93 8.03 5.10
N VAL A 116 0.70 7.79 4.66
CA VAL A 116 -0.35 7.15 5.43
C VAL A 116 -0.74 5.84 4.74
N VAL A 117 -0.78 4.77 5.52
CA VAL A 117 -1.34 3.49 5.09
C VAL A 117 -2.69 3.31 5.77
N VAL A 118 -3.73 3.21 4.96
CA VAL A 118 -5.08 2.82 5.35
C VAL A 118 -5.18 1.31 5.25
N LEU A 119 -5.40 0.67 6.39
CA LEU A 119 -5.63 -0.76 6.50
C LEU A 119 -7.12 -1.01 6.62
N ALA A 120 -7.65 -1.89 5.78
CA ALA A 120 -9.01 -2.38 5.87
C ALA A 120 -9.01 -3.88 6.14
N ASP A 121 -9.29 -4.28 7.38
CA ASP A 121 -9.36 -5.67 7.84
C ASP A 121 -10.53 -5.86 8.81
N GLN A 122 -11.35 -6.88 8.57
CA GLN A 122 -12.53 -7.17 9.39
C GLN A 122 -12.20 -7.95 10.67
N LYS A 123 -10.97 -8.45 10.84
CA LYS A 123 -10.60 -9.25 12.03
C LYS A 123 -10.40 -8.42 13.29
N THR A 124 -10.02 -7.16 13.15
CA THR A 124 -9.60 -6.28 14.25
C THR A 124 -10.75 -5.64 15.03
N GLY A 125 -11.99 -6.07 14.79
CA GLY A 125 -13.19 -5.50 15.41
C GLY A 125 -13.68 -4.22 14.73
N ASN A 126 -12.78 -3.29 14.40
CA ASN A 126 -13.02 -2.20 13.45
C ASN A 126 -12.41 -2.55 12.09
N LEU A 127 -13.09 -2.13 11.01
CA LEU A 127 -12.65 -2.35 9.63
C LEU A 127 -11.37 -1.59 9.34
N LEU A 128 -11.28 -0.34 9.81
CA LEU A 128 -10.20 0.56 9.43
C LEU A 128 -9.14 0.65 10.53
N ASP A 129 -7.88 0.63 10.14
CA ASP A 129 -6.71 0.94 10.99
C ASP A 129 -5.70 1.76 10.16
N PHE A 130 -4.80 2.49 10.82
CA PHE A 130 -3.92 3.46 10.15
C PHE A 130 -2.46 3.31 10.60
N ARG A 131 -1.54 3.45 9.65
CA ARG A 131 -0.11 3.66 9.92
C ARG A 131 0.27 5.01 9.35
N ILE A 132 0.76 5.91 10.21
CA ILE A 132 0.84 7.34 9.90
C ILE A 132 2.29 7.80 10.03
N GLY A 133 2.79 8.49 9.01
CA GLY A 133 4.08 9.15 9.01
C GLY A 133 4.11 10.43 9.85
N ARG A 134 5.31 10.81 10.29
CA ARG A 134 5.51 11.95 11.22
C ARG A 134 5.02 13.30 10.70
N ASN A 135 5.06 13.57 9.41
CA ASN A 135 4.59 14.84 8.87
C ASN A 135 3.08 14.84 8.63
N VAL A 136 2.49 13.66 8.41
CA VAL A 136 1.04 13.50 8.35
C VAL A 136 0.42 13.74 9.73
N SER A 137 1.01 13.18 10.80
CA SER A 137 0.49 13.35 12.17
C SER A 137 0.57 14.79 12.70
N LYS A 138 1.42 15.64 12.12
CA LYS A 138 1.46 17.08 12.40
C LYS A 138 0.27 17.83 11.81
N LYS A 139 -0.27 17.36 10.67
CA LYS A 139 -1.44 17.96 10.01
C LYS A 139 -2.77 17.37 10.51
N LEU A 140 -2.78 16.07 10.78
CA LEU A 140 -3.98 15.34 11.20
C LEU A 140 -3.73 14.75 12.58
N THR A 141 -4.42 15.30 13.58
CA THR A 141 -4.20 14.96 15.00
C THR A 141 -4.66 13.54 15.32
N GLN A 142 -4.21 12.98 16.45
CA GLN A 142 -4.68 11.67 16.93
C GLN A 142 -6.21 11.60 17.05
N THR A 143 -6.85 12.69 17.46
CA THR A 143 -8.31 12.81 17.57
C THR A 143 -8.99 12.57 16.24
N PHE A 144 -8.48 13.17 15.15
CA PHE A 144 -9.00 12.97 13.81
C PHE A 144 -9.02 11.48 13.42
N TRP A 145 -7.93 10.75 13.67
CA TRP A 145 -7.82 9.34 13.31
C TRP A 145 -8.75 8.43 14.12
N LEU A 146 -8.88 8.70 15.42
CA LEU A 146 -9.81 7.96 16.29
C LEU A 146 -11.26 8.19 15.86
N GLU A 147 -11.63 9.44 15.54
CA GLU A 147 -12.96 9.75 15.03
C GLU A 147 -13.19 9.10 13.66
N LEU A 148 -12.21 9.13 12.76
CA LEU A 148 -12.32 8.52 11.43
C LEU A 148 -12.53 7.01 11.53
N GLN A 149 -11.77 6.34 12.41
CA GLN A 149 -11.93 4.92 12.71
C GLN A 149 -13.30 4.63 13.31
N SER A 150 -13.77 5.47 14.25
CA SER A 150 -15.08 5.30 14.87
C SER A 150 -16.22 5.54 13.88
N ARG A 151 -16.10 6.51 12.97
CA ARG A 151 -17.15 6.89 12.02
C ARG A 151 -17.31 5.89 10.89
N TYR A 152 -16.22 5.58 10.19
CA TYR A 152 -16.25 4.71 9.01
C TYR A 152 -15.82 3.27 9.32
N GLY A 153 -14.96 3.07 10.30
CA GLY A 153 -14.40 1.76 10.63
C GLY A 153 -15.29 0.90 11.54
N ASN A 154 -16.30 1.47 12.20
CA ASN A 154 -17.17 0.68 13.08
C ASN A 154 -18.03 -0.31 12.27
N MET A 155 -18.29 -1.48 12.86
CA MET A 155 -19.03 -2.55 12.17
C MET A 155 -20.51 -2.23 11.91
N PHE A 156 -21.13 -1.33 12.66
CA PHE A 156 -22.52 -0.94 12.39
C PHE A 156 -22.58 -0.17 11.06
N TYR A 157 -21.74 0.85 10.91
CA TYR A 157 -21.63 1.62 9.67
C TYR A 157 -21.28 0.74 8.47
N VAL A 158 -20.31 -0.16 8.62
CA VAL A 158 -19.86 -1.07 7.54
C VAL A 158 -20.98 -2.03 7.13
N LYS A 159 -21.78 -2.54 8.08
CA LYS A 159 -22.92 -3.41 7.78
C LYS A 159 -24.02 -2.67 7.00
N ASP A 160 -24.29 -1.42 7.35
CA ASP A 160 -25.37 -0.65 6.75
C ASP A 160 -24.99 -0.03 5.39
N ASN A 161 -23.73 0.36 5.23
CA ASN A 161 -23.27 1.14 4.05
C ASN A 161 -22.32 0.37 3.13
N GLY A 162 -21.74 -0.73 3.59
CA GLY A 162 -20.72 -1.47 2.87
C GLY A 162 -19.28 -1.05 3.19
N ALA A 163 -18.35 -1.99 3.01
CA ALA A 163 -16.93 -1.77 3.25
C ALA A 163 -16.30 -0.83 2.22
N ASP A 164 -16.77 -0.85 0.97
CA ASP A 164 -16.42 0.08 -0.10
C ASP A 164 -16.65 1.53 0.34
N ARG A 165 -17.85 1.85 0.83
CA ARG A 165 -18.22 3.20 1.26
C ARG A 165 -17.45 3.64 2.48
N ALA A 166 -17.19 2.73 3.42
CA ALA A 166 -16.34 3.00 4.57
C ALA A 166 -14.90 3.39 4.13
N ILE A 167 -14.30 2.61 3.24
CA ILE A 167 -12.93 2.85 2.75
C ILE A 167 -12.87 4.16 1.95
N LEU A 168 -13.76 4.34 0.97
CA LEU A 168 -13.77 5.51 0.09
C LEU A 168 -14.09 6.79 0.86
N GLY A 169 -15.04 6.76 1.80
CA GLY A 169 -15.39 7.90 2.65
C GLY A 169 -14.23 8.33 3.54
N ALA A 170 -13.57 7.37 4.20
CA ALA A 170 -12.41 7.66 5.03
C ALA A 170 -11.27 8.30 4.23
N ILE A 171 -10.98 7.78 3.03
CA ILE A 171 -9.92 8.33 2.17
C ILE A 171 -10.29 9.73 1.66
N ALA A 172 -11.56 9.97 1.34
CA ALA A 172 -12.02 11.29 0.90
C ALA A 172 -11.81 12.36 1.99
N ASP A 173 -12.12 12.04 3.25
CA ASP A 173 -11.93 12.96 4.37
C ASP A 173 -10.44 13.16 4.69
N ILE A 174 -9.63 12.11 4.63
CA ILE A 174 -8.16 12.23 4.73
C ILE A 174 -7.64 13.20 3.69
N LYS A 175 -7.94 12.98 2.40
CA LYS A 175 -7.50 13.87 1.30
C LYS A 175 -7.94 15.31 1.53
N THR A 176 -9.22 15.51 1.81
CA THR A 176 -9.80 16.84 2.03
C THR A 176 -9.10 17.58 3.15
N CYS A 177 -8.84 16.90 4.26
CA CYS A 177 -8.16 17.49 5.41
C CYS A 177 -6.67 17.73 5.16
N MET A 178 -5.98 16.86 4.43
CA MET A 178 -4.58 17.06 4.07
C MET A 178 -4.37 18.25 3.12
N LEU A 179 -5.34 18.54 2.25
CA LEU A 179 -5.31 19.71 1.37
C LEU A 179 -5.49 21.04 2.10
N ARG A 180 -5.99 21.03 3.34
CA ARG A 180 -6.11 22.26 4.14
C ARG A 180 -4.71 22.72 4.61
N PRO A 181 -4.43 24.03 4.60
CA PRO A 181 -3.15 24.56 5.08
C PRO A 181 -2.83 24.09 6.51
N ASP A 182 -3.83 24.19 7.38
CA ASP A 182 -3.84 23.93 8.82
C ASP A 182 -4.27 22.50 9.19
N GLY A 183 -4.68 21.70 8.21
CA GLY A 183 -5.09 20.31 8.44
C GLY A 183 -6.47 20.18 9.08
N CYS A 184 -6.68 19.12 9.84
CA CYS A 184 -7.93 18.87 10.57
C CYS A 184 -7.65 18.26 11.94
N VAL A 185 -8.40 18.74 12.94
CA VAL A 185 -8.43 18.17 14.29
C VAL A 185 -9.50 17.09 14.42
N GLN A 186 -10.59 17.22 13.66
CA GLN A 186 -11.78 16.35 13.68
C GLN A 186 -12.24 16.08 12.25
N VAL A 187 -13.00 15.00 12.07
CA VAL A 187 -13.50 14.59 10.76
C VAL A 187 -14.61 15.55 10.32
N PRO A 188 -14.50 16.20 9.15
CA PRO A 188 -15.53 17.10 8.65
C PRO A 188 -16.83 16.33 8.40
N GLY A 189 -17.97 17.02 8.57
CA GLY A 189 -19.29 16.42 8.30
C GLY A 189 -20.03 15.92 9.54
N TYR A 190 -19.89 16.57 10.69
CA TYR A 190 -20.91 16.45 11.74
C TYR A 190 -22.26 16.89 11.15
N SER A 191 -23.32 16.08 11.36
CA SER A 191 -24.66 16.44 10.89
C SER A 191 -25.03 17.82 11.42
N ARG A 192 -25.41 18.75 10.54
CA ARG A 192 -25.83 20.10 10.94
C ARG A 192 -27.00 20.06 11.92
N ASP A 193 -27.82 19.02 11.87
CA ASP A 193 -28.94 18.81 12.77
C ASP A 193 -28.48 18.61 14.21
N GLN A 194 -27.33 17.97 14.44
CA GLN A 194 -26.81 17.82 15.79
C GLN A 194 -26.17 19.10 16.34
N PHE A 195 -25.61 19.97 15.49
CA PHE A 195 -25.20 21.31 15.93
C PHE A 195 -26.41 22.18 16.27
N ALA A 196 -27.48 22.07 15.48
CA ALA A 196 -28.73 22.78 15.75
C ALA A 196 -29.36 22.29 17.06
N LEU A 197 -29.45 20.97 17.28
CA LEU A 197 -30.03 20.41 18.50
C LEU A 197 -29.23 20.74 19.75
N SER A 198 -27.89 20.66 19.70
CA SER A 198 -27.05 21.06 20.83
C SER A 198 -27.16 22.56 21.12
N ALA A 199 -27.16 23.42 20.08
CA ALA A 199 -27.38 24.85 20.25
C ALA A 199 -28.77 25.15 20.84
N ILE A 200 -29.82 24.46 20.41
CA ILE A 200 -31.19 24.61 20.94
C ILE A 200 -31.24 24.16 22.41
N VAL A 201 -30.69 23.01 22.76
CA VAL A 201 -30.71 22.49 24.13
C VAL A 201 -29.94 23.40 25.07
N THR A 202 -28.78 23.93 24.67
CA THR A 202 -28.03 24.89 25.49
C THR A 202 -28.78 26.22 25.64
N ALA A 203 -29.48 26.69 24.60
CA ALA A 203 -30.28 27.91 24.68
C ALA A 203 -31.50 27.77 25.61
N VAL A 204 -32.15 26.60 25.62
CA VAL A 204 -33.32 26.34 26.48
C VAL A 204 -32.92 26.02 27.93
N ALA A 205 -31.78 25.35 28.15
CA ALA A 205 -31.29 25.05 29.49
C ALA A 205 -30.62 26.25 30.20
N GLY A 206 -30.32 27.31 29.46
CA GLY A 206 -29.72 28.55 29.96
C GLY A 206 -30.69 29.74 30.13
N ALA A 207 -32.00 29.52 29.91
CA ALA A 207 -33.06 30.51 30.05
C ALA A 207 -33.91 30.26 31.31
#